data_AF-A0A4P7IHB9-F1
#
_entry.id   AF-A0A4P7IHB9-F1
#
_cell.length_a   1.000
_cell.length_b   1.000
_cell.length_c   1.000
_cell.angle_alpha   90.00
_cell.angle_beta   90.00
_cell.angle_gamma   90.00
#
_symmetry.space_group_name_H-M   'P 1'
#
loop_
_entity.id
_entity.type
_entity.pdbx_description
1 polymer ?
#
loop_
_entity_poly.entity_id
_entity_poly.type
_entity_poly.pdbx_seq_one_letter_code
_entity_poly.pdbx_strand_id
1 'polypeptide(L)'
;MNTPLDHPVMVTESPAGAPVTDIGRIATTDLSTVVFVPTHDRTGKAGIASDVLSALGKRDDVTGKPRNTTGIAEVLPIWLNAHRTRLLVVAACQRTPVEDLLALVEMAQPTATNILFATDHGYATRLYRDLASAAPTLVDWPALPATHSAEAPITPIRTVGGWHKAEPTLPAIEYWAFYATAKRQLRPDEFAPVHDLYCSTMQRLTDWLRTLDTARQNLTVALAHDSIKTLIEEQTTFDKVTVVTRAAQAAYHQHGWFLDIDERELRNGLIRFPPSKTTPDLYDRLRAYYEPTRAGTVALYLGEATPEAIRATTVDDLAQWHNDPRHPIAGRHVPVEAAPFLRAVLLARAVEGAAPDDPAFPGNHRRVLLDLRQAAVDLDLNIGEAVLNETHSIASRRVPTSIVKLERLA
;
A
#
# COMPACT_ATOMS: atom_id res chain seq x y z
N MET A 1 28.83 2.01 -29.12
CA MET A 1 28.15 3.25 -29.57
C MET A 1 26.73 3.14 -29.08
N ASN A 2 26.32 3.95 -28.10
CA ASN A 2 24.96 3.91 -27.57
C ASN A 2 24.08 4.84 -28.41
N THR A 3 23.27 4.26 -29.29
CA THR A 3 22.23 4.99 -30.01
C THR A 3 21.16 5.40 -28.99
N PRO A 4 20.82 6.69 -28.85
CA PRO A 4 19.67 7.08 -28.04
C PRO A 4 18.41 6.39 -28.60
N LEU A 5 17.69 5.71 -27.71
CA LEU A 5 16.46 4.99 -28.03
C LEU A 5 15.30 5.99 -28.15
N ASP A 6 15.26 6.71 -29.26
CA ASP A 6 14.15 7.61 -29.64
C ASP A 6 12.99 6.83 -30.31
N HIS A 7 12.98 5.50 -30.20
CA HIS A 7 11.99 4.64 -30.85
C HIS A 7 10.96 4.12 -29.83
N PRO A 8 9.65 4.36 -30.06
CA PRO A 8 8.60 3.95 -29.14
C PRO A 8 8.43 2.43 -29.04
N VAL A 9 8.86 1.69 -30.08
CA VAL A 9 8.74 0.22 -30.16
C VAL A 9 10.05 -0.39 -30.62
N MET A 10 10.57 -1.34 -29.84
CA MET A 10 11.83 -2.02 -30.06
C MET A 10 11.65 -3.54 -30.02
N VAL A 11 12.48 -4.27 -30.76
CA VAL A 11 12.56 -5.73 -30.73
C VAL A 11 14.01 -6.14 -30.49
N THR A 12 14.22 -7.01 -29.51
CA THR A 12 15.54 -7.57 -29.16
C THR A 12 15.47 -9.10 -29.09
N GLU A 13 16.61 -9.75 -29.29
CA GLU A 13 16.73 -11.20 -29.24
C GLU A 13 17.74 -11.66 -28.19
N SER A 14 17.40 -12.67 -27.38
CA SER A 14 18.38 -13.26 -26.48
C SER A 14 19.49 -14.02 -27.24
N PRO A 15 20.74 -14.00 -26.76
CA PRO A 15 21.82 -14.76 -27.37
C PRO A 15 21.57 -16.27 -27.19
N ALA A 16 22.14 -17.06 -28.10
CA ALA A 16 22.04 -18.52 -28.05
C ALA A 16 22.51 -19.06 -26.68
N GLY A 17 21.62 -19.82 -26.02
CA GLY A 17 21.90 -20.42 -24.71
C GLY A 17 21.52 -19.56 -23.50
N ALA A 18 21.04 -18.33 -23.68
CA ALA A 18 20.49 -17.49 -22.62
C ALA A 18 18.96 -17.38 -22.75
N PRO A 19 18.17 -17.82 -21.76
CA PRO A 19 16.72 -17.69 -21.81
C PRO A 19 16.31 -16.21 -21.64
N VAL A 20 15.34 -15.76 -22.42
CA VAL A 20 14.84 -14.38 -22.33
C VAL A 20 14.29 -14.01 -20.95
N THR A 21 13.85 -15.01 -20.17
CA THR A 21 13.39 -14.86 -18.80
C THR A 21 14.46 -14.35 -17.84
N ASP A 22 15.74 -14.41 -18.21
CA ASP A 22 16.82 -13.82 -17.42
C ASP A 22 16.74 -12.29 -17.35
N ILE A 23 16.09 -11.62 -18.33
CA ILE A 23 15.74 -10.19 -18.22
C ILE A 23 14.79 -9.93 -17.06
N GLY A 24 13.91 -10.89 -16.74
CA GLY A 24 12.98 -10.80 -15.60
C GLY A 24 13.68 -10.68 -14.24
N ARG A 25 14.97 -11.06 -14.15
CA ARG A 25 15.79 -10.86 -12.95
C ARG A 25 16.32 -9.44 -12.82
N ILE A 26 16.15 -8.61 -13.86
CA ILE A 26 16.54 -7.20 -13.91
C ILE A 26 15.35 -6.32 -13.49
N ALA A 27 14.58 -6.80 -12.51
CA ALA A 27 13.52 -6.00 -11.89
C ALA A 27 14.17 -4.81 -11.18
N THR A 28 13.88 -3.61 -11.67
CA THR A 28 14.29 -2.38 -11.00
C THR A 28 13.34 -2.12 -9.82
N THR A 29 13.89 -1.60 -8.71
CA THR A 29 13.09 -1.22 -7.54
C THR A 29 12.19 -0.01 -7.83
N ASP A 30 12.49 0.77 -8.88
CA ASP A 30 11.65 1.84 -9.38
C ASP A 30 10.81 1.37 -10.58
N LEU A 31 9.50 1.63 -10.54
CA LEU A 31 8.54 1.29 -11.61
C LEU A 31 8.75 2.09 -12.92
N SER A 32 9.94 2.67 -13.09
CA SER A 32 10.39 3.33 -14.32
C SER A 32 10.63 2.31 -15.44
N THR A 33 10.97 1.07 -15.08
CA THR A 33 11.04 -0.08 -15.98
C THR A 33 10.16 -1.20 -15.45
N VAL A 34 9.27 -1.71 -16.29
CA VAL A 34 8.36 -2.82 -15.95
C VAL A 34 8.69 -3.99 -16.85
N VAL A 35 9.02 -5.13 -16.27
CA VAL A 35 9.28 -6.38 -16.99
C VAL A 35 8.19 -7.37 -16.66
N PHE A 36 7.60 -7.99 -17.69
CA PHE A 36 6.61 -9.05 -17.49
C PHE A 36 6.69 -10.11 -18.59
N VAL A 37 6.15 -11.28 -18.28
CA VAL A 37 5.96 -12.39 -19.23
C VAL A 37 4.45 -12.55 -19.42
N PRO A 38 3.92 -12.40 -20.64
CA PRO A 38 2.48 -12.55 -20.89
C PRO A 38 1.97 -13.94 -20.52
N THR A 39 0.78 -14.00 -19.94
CA THR A 39 0.14 -15.25 -19.50
C THR A 39 -0.71 -15.82 -20.64
N HIS A 40 -0.52 -17.10 -20.99
CA HIS A 40 -1.18 -17.70 -22.17
C HIS A 40 -2.69 -17.89 -22.05
N ASP A 41 -3.25 -17.84 -20.85
CA ASP A 41 -4.68 -18.00 -20.57
C ASP A 41 -5.48 -16.69 -20.74
N ARG A 42 -4.80 -15.55 -20.84
CA ARG A 42 -5.39 -14.21 -20.97
C ARG A 42 -5.10 -13.64 -22.36
N THR A 43 -6.07 -13.75 -23.27
CA THR A 43 -5.94 -13.21 -24.64
C THR A 43 -6.69 -11.89 -24.82
N GLY A 44 -6.34 -11.15 -25.87
CA GLY A 44 -6.98 -9.89 -26.21
C GLY A 44 -6.42 -8.69 -25.45
N LYS A 45 -6.88 -7.49 -25.85
CA LYS A 45 -6.51 -6.19 -25.27
C LYS A 45 -6.61 -6.15 -23.73
N ALA A 46 -7.66 -6.74 -23.16
CA ALA A 46 -7.84 -6.78 -21.71
C ALA A 46 -6.89 -7.76 -21.00
N GLY A 47 -6.55 -8.88 -21.65
CA GLY A 47 -5.63 -9.88 -21.10
C GLY A 47 -4.21 -9.31 -20.95
N ILE A 48 -3.68 -8.75 -22.05
CA ILE A 48 -2.35 -8.14 -22.05
C ILE A 48 -2.28 -6.91 -21.12
N ALA A 49 -3.35 -6.10 -21.04
CA ALA A 49 -3.42 -5.01 -20.08
C ALA A 49 -3.39 -5.49 -18.62
N SER A 50 -4.11 -6.58 -18.33
CA SER A 50 -4.13 -7.19 -17.00
C SER A 50 -2.75 -7.70 -16.58
N ASP A 51 -1.97 -8.26 -17.51
CA ASP A 51 -0.61 -8.73 -17.23
C ASP A 51 0.35 -7.56 -16.92
N VAL A 52 0.27 -6.46 -17.70
CA VAL A 52 1.05 -5.25 -17.43
C VAL A 52 0.67 -4.63 -16.08
N LEU A 53 -0.62 -4.52 -15.79
CA LEU A 53 -1.12 -3.99 -14.52
C LEU A 53 -0.69 -4.88 -13.34
N SER A 54 -0.72 -6.20 -13.51
CA SER A 54 -0.20 -7.13 -12.49
C SER A 54 1.30 -6.92 -12.24
N ALA A 55 2.08 -6.67 -13.30
CA ALA A 55 3.50 -6.35 -13.18
C ALA A 55 3.78 -4.98 -12.53
N LEU A 56 2.84 -4.04 -12.64
CA LEU A 56 2.83 -2.78 -11.87
C LEU A 56 2.42 -2.97 -10.40
N GLY A 57 2.06 -4.19 -10.00
CA GLY A 57 1.66 -4.54 -8.64
C GLY A 57 0.16 -4.47 -8.38
N LYS A 58 -0.68 -4.31 -9.42
CA LYS A 58 -2.14 -4.33 -9.29
C LYS A 58 -2.63 -5.74 -8.96
N ARG A 59 -3.60 -5.87 -8.06
CA ARG A 59 -4.03 -7.15 -7.50
C ARG A 59 -5.49 -7.44 -7.81
N ASP A 60 -5.78 -8.67 -8.20
CA ASP A 60 -7.14 -9.12 -8.52
C ASP A 60 -8.00 -9.42 -7.30
N ASP A 61 -7.39 -9.59 -6.13
CA ASP A 61 -8.05 -9.94 -4.86
C ASP A 61 -8.38 -8.72 -3.99
N VAL A 62 -8.07 -7.51 -4.44
CA VAL A 62 -8.49 -6.27 -3.78
C VAL A 62 -9.72 -5.69 -4.44
N THR A 63 -10.56 -5.00 -3.67
CA THR A 63 -11.79 -4.42 -4.21
C THR A 63 -11.50 -3.18 -5.06
N GLY A 64 -12.43 -2.82 -5.95
CA GLY A 64 -12.22 -1.72 -6.92
C GLY A 64 -11.61 -2.18 -8.25
N LYS A 65 -11.51 -3.50 -8.48
CA LYS A 65 -11.26 -4.06 -9.80
C LYS A 65 -12.41 -3.69 -10.76
N PRO A 66 -12.12 -3.21 -11.99
CA PRO A 66 -13.14 -3.01 -13.00
C PRO A 66 -13.93 -4.31 -13.22
N ARG A 67 -15.26 -4.23 -13.14
CA ARG A 67 -16.14 -5.40 -13.36
C ARG A 67 -16.16 -5.85 -14.82
N ASN A 68 -15.77 -4.97 -15.73
CA ASN A 68 -15.69 -5.21 -17.17
C ASN A 68 -14.23 -5.24 -17.64
N THR A 69 -13.95 -6.12 -18.59
CA THR A 69 -12.64 -6.25 -19.25
C THR A 69 -12.24 -4.96 -20.00
N THR A 70 -13.21 -4.20 -20.50
CA THR A 70 -12.99 -2.90 -21.17
C THR A 70 -12.35 -1.88 -20.24
N GLY A 71 -12.78 -1.80 -18.98
CA GLY A 71 -12.22 -0.83 -18.03
C GLY A 71 -10.77 -1.13 -17.61
N ILE A 72 -10.30 -2.36 -17.78
CA ILE A 72 -8.90 -2.73 -17.48
C ILE A 72 -7.95 -2.10 -18.50
N ALA A 73 -8.30 -2.18 -19.78
CA ALA A 73 -7.49 -1.61 -20.87
C ALA A 73 -7.41 -0.08 -20.80
N GLU A 74 -8.50 0.58 -20.43
CA GLU A 74 -8.57 2.06 -20.32
C GLU A 74 -7.73 2.61 -19.17
N VAL A 75 -7.54 1.82 -18.10
CA VAL A 75 -6.81 2.24 -16.90
C VAL A 75 -5.29 2.04 -17.03
N LEU A 76 -4.83 1.21 -17.97
CA LEU A 76 -3.40 1.00 -18.21
C LEU A 76 -2.61 2.29 -18.50
N PRO A 77 -2.96 3.13 -19.50
CA PRO A 77 -2.20 4.35 -19.80
C PRO A 77 -2.16 5.33 -18.64
N ILE A 78 -3.20 5.37 -17.79
CA ILE A 78 -3.24 6.19 -16.58
C ILE A 78 -2.12 5.77 -15.63
N TRP A 79 -1.99 4.47 -15.34
CA TRP A 79 -0.96 3.99 -14.41
C TRP A 79 0.46 4.09 -14.97
N LEU A 80 0.65 3.85 -16.26
CA LEU A 80 1.96 4.02 -16.92
C LEU A 80 2.45 5.48 -16.78
N ASN A 81 1.60 6.46 -17.07
CA ASN A 81 1.93 7.88 -16.91
C ASN A 81 2.08 8.28 -15.43
N ALA A 82 1.20 7.79 -14.56
CA ALA A 82 1.22 8.08 -13.14
C ALA A 82 2.52 7.60 -12.46
N HIS A 83 2.99 6.39 -12.79
CA HIS A 83 4.26 5.85 -12.32
C HIS A 83 5.47 6.35 -13.12
N ARG A 84 5.25 7.12 -14.20
CA ARG A 84 6.30 7.59 -15.12
C ARG A 84 7.11 6.41 -15.67
N THR A 85 6.44 5.33 -16.02
CA THR A 85 7.06 4.16 -16.63
C THR A 85 7.62 4.55 -17.99
N ARG A 86 8.94 4.46 -18.13
CA ARG A 86 9.69 4.83 -19.33
C ARG A 86 9.89 3.64 -20.26
N LEU A 87 10.00 2.45 -19.69
CA LEU A 87 10.24 1.23 -20.45
C LEU A 87 9.32 0.10 -19.97
N LEU A 88 8.60 -0.49 -20.92
CA LEU A 88 7.84 -1.72 -20.72
C LEU A 88 8.51 -2.85 -21.50
N VAL A 89 8.98 -3.88 -20.81
CA VAL A 89 9.65 -5.03 -21.41
C VAL A 89 8.71 -6.23 -21.40
N VAL A 90 8.39 -6.73 -22.60
CA VAL A 90 7.60 -7.94 -22.79
C VAL A 90 8.56 -9.10 -23.07
N ALA A 91 8.87 -9.88 -22.04
CA ALA A 91 9.74 -11.03 -22.16
C ALA A 91 9.00 -12.24 -22.74
N ALA A 92 9.71 -13.05 -23.53
CA ALA A 92 9.14 -14.22 -24.23
C ALA A 92 7.94 -13.87 -25.12
N CYS A 93 7.92 -12.66 -25.69
CA CYS A 93 6.78 -12.14 -26.45
C CYS A 93 6.44 -12.95 -27.70
N GLN A 94 7.35 -13.79 -28.23
CA GLN A 94 7.07 -14.69 -29.37
C GLN A 94 5.95 -15.71 -29.10
N ARG A 95 5.57 -15.89 -27.84
CA ARG A 95 4.47 -16.77 -27.42
C ARG A 95 3.12 -16.06 -27.33
N THR A 96 3.09 -14.75 -27.57
CA THR A 96 1.89 -13.91 -27.47
C THR A 96 1.34 -13.66 -28.88
N PRO A 97 0.02 -13.70 -29.10
CA PRO A 97 -0.56 -13.31 -30.38
C PRO A 97 -0.15 -11.89 -30.77
N VAL A 98 0.21 -11.67 -32.05
CA VAL A 98 0.65 -10.35 -32.53
C VAL A 98 -0.41 -9.27 -32.32
N GLU A 99 -1.69 -9.64 -32.43
CA GLU A 99 -2.83 -8.74 -32.22
C GLU A 99 -2.83 -8.15 -30.80
N ASP A 100 -2.45 -8.95 -29.80
CA ASP A 100 -2.36 -8.52 -28.40
C ASP A 100 -1.15 -7.59 -28.18
N LEU A 101 -0.03 -7.88 -28.85
CA LEU A 101 1.15 -7.01 -28.81
C LEU A 101 0.87 -5.65 -29.48
N LEU A 102 0.16 -5.64 -30.60
CA LEU A 102 -0.26 -4.40 -31.27
C LEU A 102 -1.27 -3.63 -30.43
N ALA A 103 -2.21 -4.32 -29.76
CA ALA A 103 -3.13 -3.68 -28.83
C ALA A 103 -2.39 -3.03 -27.64
N LEU A 104 -1.31 -3.64 -27.16
CA LEU A 104 -0.44 -3.05 -26.14
C LEU A 104 0.26 -1.78 -26.65
N VAL A 105 0.77 -1.79 -27.89
CA VAL A 105 1.35 -0.59 -28.53
C VAL A 105 0.33 0.54 -28.61
N GLU A 106 -0.90 0.23 -29.05
CA GLU A 106 -2.00 1.21 -29.12
C GLU A 106 -2.31 1.82 -27.74
N MET A 107 -2.37 1.00 -26.69
CA MET A 107 -2.64 1.48 -25.32
C MET A 107 -1.49 2.31 -24.73
N ALA A 108 -0.24 2.06 -25.12
CA ALA A 108 0.92 2.81 -24.65
C ALA A 108 1.21 4.07 -25.48
N GLN A 109 0.68 4.19 -26.70
CA GLN A 109 0.86 5.36 -27.56
C GLN A 109 0.58 6.73 -26.89
N PRO A 110 -0.44 6.92 -26.03
CA PRO A 110 -0.67 8.19 -25.34
C PRO A 110 0.29 8.45 -24.16
N THR A 111 1.25 7.57 -23.91
CA THR A 111 2.22 7.70 -22.81
C THR A 111 3.63 7.94 -23.37
N ALA A 112 4.56 8.36 -22.49
CA ALA A 112 5.98 8.44 -22.84
C ALA A 112 6.71 7.09 -22.67
N THR A 113 5.99 5.97 -22.68
CA THR A 113 6.52 4.64 -22.41
C THR A 113 7.01 3.98 -23.70
N ASN A 114 8.29 3.65 -23.76
CA ASN A 114 8.84 2.81 -24.82
C ASN A 114 8.54 1.34 -24.53
N ILE A 115 8.28 0.55 -25.56
CA ILE A 115 8.06 -0.90 -25.45
C ILE A 115 9.24 -1.65 -26.04
N LEU A 116 9.80 -2.58 -25.27
CA LEU A 116 10.80 -3.54 -25.72
C LEU A 116 10.20 -4.94 -25.76
N PHE A 117 10.02 -5.48 -26.96
CA PHE A 117 9.65 -6.86 -27.19
C PHE A 117 10.91 -7.73 -27.20
N ALA A 118 11.09 -8.54 -26.16
CA ALA A 118 12.24 -9.44 -26.04
C ALA A 118 11.84 -10.87 -26.40
N THR A 119 12.53 -11.46 -27.37
CA THR A 119 12.30 -12.85 -27.80
C THR A 119 13.47 -13.75 -27.45
N ASP A 120 13.20 -15.07 -27.41
CA ASP A 120 14.29 -16.06 -27.45
C ASP A 120 15.03 -16.03 -28.80
N HIS A 121 16.22 -16.63 -28.84
CA HIS A 121 17.03 -16.76 -30.05
C HIS A 121 16.27 -17.36 -31.25
N GLY A 122 16.41 -16.74 -32.43
CA GLY A 122 15.81 -17.16 -33.70
C GLY A 122 14.41 -16.59 -34.00
N TYR A 123 13.83 -15.74 -33.15
CA TYR A 123 12.46 -15.24 -33.29
C TYR A 123 12.34 -13.75 -33.62
N ALA A 124 13.38 -12.94 -33.42
CA ALA A 124 13.26 -11.48 -33.52
C ALA A 124 12.93 -11.01 -34.94
N THR A 125 13.50 -11.62 -35.98
CA THR A 125 13.23 -11.24 -37.38
C THR A 125 11.77 -11.47 -37.77
N ARG A 126 11.16 -12.56 -37.28
CA ARG A 126 9.74 -12.85 -37.51
C ARG A 126 8.87 -11.81 -36.79
N LEU A 127 9.14 -11.59 -35.50
CA LEU A 127 8.36 -10.64 -34.72
C LEU A 127 8.45 -9.21 -35.26
N TYR A 128 9.65 -8.79 -35.68
CA TYR A 128 9.87 -7.50 -36.34
C TYR A 128 8.98 -7.30 -37.57
N ARG A 129 8.83 -8.36 -38.38
CA ARG A 129 7.94 -8.35 -39.55
C ARG A 129 6.47 -8.30 -39.15
N ASP A 130 6.08 -9.11 -38.17
CA ASP A 130 4.69 -9.21 -37.71
C ASP A 130 4.23 -7.89 -37.06
N LEU A 131 5.14 -7.13 -36.44
CA LEU A 131 4.89 -5.81 -35.85
C LEU A 131 5.10 -4.63 -36.81
N ALA A 132 5.27 -4.84 -38.12
CA ALA A 132 5.67 -3.77 -39.05
C ALA A 132 4.76 -2.52 -39.03
N SER A 133 3.46 -2.67 -38.71
CA SER A 133 2.51 -1.56 -38.56
C SER A 133 2.84 -0.61 -37.40
N ALA A 134 3.56 -1.09 -36.38
CA ALA A 134 4.04 -0.31 -35.24
C ALA A 134 5.41 0.35 -35.50
N ALA A 135 5.98 0.20 -36.70
CA ALA A 135 7.32 0.68 -37.08
C ALA A 135 8.42 0.32 -36.04
N PRO A 136 8.58 -0.97 -35.69
CA PRO A 136 9.54 -1.39 -34.68
C PRO A 136 10.97 -1.16 -35.14
N THR A 137 11.91 -1.05 -34.20
CA THR A 137 13.34 -1.02 -34.47
C THR A 137 14.03 -2.24 -33.86
N LEU A 138 14.96 -2.86 -34.58
CA LEU A 138 15.81 -3.92 -34.02
C LEU A 138 16.92 -3.29 -33.17
N VAL A 139 17.11 -3.80 -31.96
CA VAL A 139 18.15 -3.37 -31.02
C VAL A 139 18.97 -4.57 -30.52
N ASP A 140 20.23 -4.32 -30.15
CA ASP A 140 21.14 -5.37 -29.68
C ASP A 140 20.76 -5.89 -28.28
N TRP A 141 21.17 -7.11 -27.92
CA TRP A 141 21.00 -7.64 -26.56
C TRP A 141 22.23 -7.43 -25.67
N PRO A 142 22.06 -7.09 -24.37
CA PRO A 142 20.86 -6.57 -23.74
C PRO A 142 20.79 -5.06 -23.95
N ALA A 143 19.91 -4.57 -24.82
CA ALA A 143 19.55 -3.14 -24.87
C ALA A 143 18.59 -2.84 -23.72
N LEU A 144 19.00 -3.11 -22.48
CA LEU A 144 18.45 -2.32 -21.41
C LEU A 144 19.09 -0.95 -21.56
N PRO A 145 18.32 0.13 -21.73
CA PRO A 145 18.90 1.45 -21.60
C PRO A 145 19.66 1.44 -20.28
N ALA A 146 20.92 1.85 -20.30
CA ALA A 146 21.54 2.33 -19.08
C ALA A 146 20.49 3.27 -18.48
N THR A 147 20.00 2.95 -17.29
CA THR A 147 19.09 3.79 -16.54
C THR A 147 19.83 5.11 -16.37
N HIS A 148 19.70 5.99 -17.36
CA HIS A 148 20.29 7.30 -17.31
C HIS A 148 19.54 7.99 -16.19
N SER A 149 20.18 8.04 -15.02
CA SER A 149 20.03 9.09 -14.02
C SER A 149 20.37 10.44 -14.64
N ALA A 150 19.73 10.81 -15.75
CA ALA A 150 19.49 12.18 -16.10
C ALA A 150 18.37 12.66 -15.15
N GLU A 151 18.75 12.82 -13.89
CA GLU A 151 18.11 13.80 -13.03
C GLU A 151 18.08 15.12 -13.81
N ALA A 152 16.89 15.58 -14.19
CA ALA A 152 16.67 17.03 -14.06
C ALA A 152 17.12 17.36 -12.63
N PRO A 153 17.99 18.36 -12.41
CA PRO A 153 18.71 18.52 -11.14
C PRO A 153 17.72 18.48 -9.99
N ILE A 154 17.68 17.35 -9.30
CA ILE A 154 17.09 17.27 -7.98
C ILE A 154 18.09 18.05 -7.17
N THR A 155 17.73 19.30 -6.87
CA THR A 155 18.43 20.06 -5.83
C THR A 155 18.53 19.09 -4.67
N PRO A 156 19.74 18.73 -4.18
CA PRO A 156 19.87 17.80 -3.08
C PRO A 156 18.95 18.30 -1.99
N ILE A 157 17.92 17.51 -1.69
CA ILE A 157 16.95 17.83 -0.67
C ILE A 157 17.81 18.02 0.57
N ARG A 158 17.93 19.28 1.01
CA ARG A 158 18.45 19.60 2.33
C ARG A 158 17.72 18.66 3.25
N THR A 159 18.47 17.81 3.95
CA THR A 159 17.99 17.06 5.10
C THR A 159 17.44 18.10 6.08
N VAL A 160 16.14 18.38 5.97
CA VAL A 160 15.43 19.20 6.93
C VAL A 160 15.46 18.39 8.21
N GLY A 161 16.25 18.87 9.17
CA GLY A 161 16.34 18.31 10.51
C GLY A 161 14.95 18.23 11.14
N GLY A 162 14.69 17.11 11.81
CA GLY A 162 13.44 16.87 12.53
C GLY A 162 12.81 15.50 12.26
N TRP A 163 13.59 14.44 12.06
CA TRP A 163 13.00 13.09 12.04
C TRP A 163 12.57 12.73 13.47
N HIS A 164 11.26 12.72 13.73
CA HIS A 164 10.70 12.09 14.91
C HIS A 164 11.18 10.63 14.97
N LYS A 165 11.91 10.29 16.03
CA LYS A 165 12.48 8.96 16.33
C LYS A 165 11.49 7.86 15.93
N ALA A 166 11.84 6.99 14.97
CA ALA A 166 11.04 5.82 14.57
C ALA A 166 10.55 5.10 15.85
N GLU A 167 9.24 4.88 15.99
CA GLU A 167 8.76 4.06 17.11
C GLU A 167 9.05 2.59 16.76
N PRO A 168 9.40 1.75 17.75
CA PRO A 168 9.84 0.38 17.49
C PRO A 168 8.73 -0.54 16.98
N THR A 169 9.04 -1.40 16.00
CA THR A 169 8.15 -2.47 15.55
C THR A 169 8.10 -3.59 16.59
N LEU A 170 6.91 -3.86 17.16
CA LEU A 170 6.72 -4.91 18.17
C LEU A 170 6.58 -6.32 17.55
N PRO A 171 7.03 -7.37 18.23
CA PRO A 171 6.87 -8.74 17.75
C PRO A 171 5.41 -9.21 17.82
N ALA A 172 4.88 -9.72 16.71
CA ALA A 172 3.56 -10.34 16.62
C ALA A 172 3.61 -11.81 17.09
N ILE A 173 3.77 -12.01 18.40
CA ILE A 173 3.87 -13.35 19.03
C ILE A 173 3.02 -13.42 20.29
N GLU A 174 2.79 -14.66 20.74
CA GLU A 174 2.04 -14.97 21.96
C GLU A 174 2.64 -14.36 23.24
N TYR A 175 1.78 -14.11 24.23
CA TYR A 175 2.11 -13.38 25.46
C TYR A 175 3.28 -13.97 26.25
N TRP A 176 3.43 -15.29 26.27
CA TRP A 176 4.48 -15.99 27.02
C TRP A 176 5.88 -15.76 26.43
N ALA A 177 5.99 -15.44 25.14
CA ALA A 177 7.25 -15.16 24.46
C ALA A 177 7.47 -13.67 24.14
N PHE A 178 6.40 -12.87 24.18
CA PHE A 178 6.37 -11.46 23.79
C PHE A 178 7.48 -10.63 24.43
N TYR A 179 7.52 -10.59 25.77
CA TYR A 179 8.44 -9.74 26.52
C TYR A 179 9.92 -10.07 26.25
N ALA A 180 10.26 -11.37 26.24
CA ALA A 180 11.62 -11.82 25.97
C ALA A 180 12.05 -11.50 24.53
N THR A 181 11.13 -11.62 23.57
CA THR A 181 11.42 -11.30 22.16
C THR A 181 11.54 -9.82 21.92
N ALA A 182 10.68 -8.99 22.52
CA ALA A 182 10.79 -7.53 22.46
C ALA A 182 12.14 -7.05 23.02
N LYS A 183 12.58 -7.61 24.17
CA LYS A 183 13.89 -7.32 24.75
C LYS A 183 15.06 -7.68 23.83
N ARG A 184 14.91 -8.71 23.00
CA ARG A 184 15.95 -9.19 22.08
C ARG A 184 15.98 -8.41 20.76
N GLN A 185 14.82 -7.98 20.26
CA GLN A 185 14.69 -7.34 18.94
C GLN A 185 14.84 -5.82 18.99
N LEU A 186 14.42 -5.18 20.08
CA LEU A 186 14.41 -3.72 20.20
C LEU A 186 15.73 -3.19 20.76
N ARG A 187 16.09 -1.96 20.36
CA ARG A 187 17.22 -1.25 20.98
C ARG A 187 16.89 -0.91 22.44
N PRO A 188 17.91 -0.70 23.32
CA PRO A 188 17.65 -0.42 24.73
C PRO A 188 16.73 0.78 24.99
N ASP A 189 16.87 1.84 24.19
CA ASP A 189 16.07 3.07 24.28
C ASP A 189 14.64 2.92 23.74
N GLU A 190 14.41 1.94 22.86
CA GLU A 190 13.10 1.55 22.35
C GLU A 190 12.39 0.55 23.26
N PHE A 191 13.16 -0.34 23.90
CA PHE A 191 12.63 -1.33 24.82
C PHE A 191 12.22 -0.71 26.16
N ALA A 192 12.92 0.31 26.65
CA ALA A 192 12.60 0.97 27.92
C ALA A 192 11.11 1.36 28.08
N PRO A 193 10.48 2.10 27.15
CA PRO A 193 9.05 2.42 27.27
C PRO A 193 8.12 1.20 27.16
N VAL A 194 8.51 0.17 26.40
CA VAL A 194 7.77 -1.10 26.31
C VAL A 194 7.83 -1.84 27.64
N HIS A 195 9.01 -1.89 28.25
CA HIS A 195 9.25 -2.50 29.56
C HIS A 195 8.41 -1.81 30.65
N ASP A 196 8.49 -0.48 30.74
CA ASP A 196 7.78 0.29 31.75
C ASP A 196 6.26 0.10 31.64
N LEU A 197 5.71 0.13 30.42
CA LEU A 197 4.29 -0.10 30.18
C LEU A 197 3.88 -1.55 30.50
N TYR A 198 4.69 -2.53 30.08
CA TYR A 198 4.42 -3.94 30.36
C TYR A 198 4.40 -4.22 31.87
N CYS A 199 5.45 -3.79 32.58
CA CYS A 199 5.59 -4.03 34.02
C CYS A 199 4.53 -3.27 34.83
N SER A 200 4.23 -2.02 34.49
CA SER A 200 3.18 -1.25 35.18
C SER A 200 1.78 -1.83 34.96
N THR A 201 1.46 -2.27 33.74
CA THR A 201 0.20 -2.93 33.41
C THR A 201 0.05 -4.25 34.17
N MET A 202 1.09 -5.08 34.11
CA MET A 202 1.12 -6.37 34.80
C MET A 202 0.96 -6.21 36.31
N GLN A 203 1.65 -5.23 36.92
CA GLN A 203 1.54 -4.93 38.34
C GLN A 203 0.12 -4.49 38.72
N ARG A 204 -0.49 -3.55 37.98
CA ARG A 204 -1.86 -3.07 38.23
C ARG A 204 -2.88 -4.21 38.20
N LEU A 205 -2.78 -5.10 37.21
CA LEU A 205 -3.70 -6.23 37.07
C LEU A 205 -3.48 -7.31 38.12
N THR A 206 -2.23 -7.64 38.44
CA THR A 206 -1.89 -8.56 39.53
C THR A 206 -2.42 -8.07 40.86
N ASP A 207 -2.26 -6.78 41.18
CA ASP A 207 -2.78 -6.21 42.43
C ASP A 207 -4.31 -6.24 42.46
N TRP A 208 -4.97 -5.91 41.34
CA TRP A 208 -6.42 -6.02 41.22
C TRP A 208 -6.92 -7.47 41.40
N LEU A 209 -6.29 -8.46 40.76
CA LEU A 209 -6.64 -9.88 40.90
C LEU A 209 -6.51 -10.36 42.36
N ARG A 210 -5.44 -9.95 43.07
CA ARG A 210 -5.30 -10.24 44.51
C ARG A 210 -6.42 -9.66 45.36
N THR A 211 -6.91 -8.47 45.02
CA THR A 211 -8.05 -7.86 45.75
C THR A 211 -9.33 -8.66 45.57
N LEU A 212 -9.57 -9.21 44.37
CA LEU A 212 -10.72 -10.10 44.10
C LEU A 212 -10.61 -11.40 44.89
N ASP A 213 -9.43 -12.03 44.88
CA ASP A 213 -9.16 -13.26 45.64
C ASP A 213 -9.39 -13.06 47.14
N THR A 214 -8.89 -11.95 47.68
CA THR A 214 -9.06 -11.58 49.10
C THR A 214 -10.53 -11.36 49.45
N ALA A 215 -11.28 -10.71 48.55
CA ALA A 215 -12.71 -10.49 48.69
C ALA A 215 -13.56 -11.74 48.38
N ARG A 216 -12.94 -12.86 47.99
CA ARG A 216 -13.59 -14.10 47.53
C ARG A 216 -14.62 -13.86 46.42
N GLN A 217 -14.35 -12.89 45.56
CA GLN A 217 -15.20 -12.60 44.42
C GLN A 217 -14.85 -13.53 43.26
N ASN A 218 -15.87 -14.10 42.64
CA ASN A 218 -15.66 -14.92 41.44
C ASN A 218 -15.31 -14.01 40.27
N LEU A 219 -14.15 -14.25 39.66
CA LEU A 219 -13.75 -13.60 38.43
C LEU A 219 -14.70 -14.02 37.29
N THR A 220 -15.25 -13.04 36.59
CA THR A 220 -16.16 -13.24 35.45
C THR A 220 -15.57 -12.61 34.20
N VAL A 221 -16.07 -13.00 33.02
CA VAL A 221 -15.69 -12.37 31.73
C VAL A 221 -15.92 -10.86 31.76
N ALA A 222 -17.03 -10.39 32.35
CA ALA A 222 -17.34 -8.97 32.44
C ALA A 222 -16.34 -8.21 33.31
N LEU A 223 -16.00 -8.75 34.49
CA LEU A 223 -14.97 -8.16 35.36
C LEU A 223 -13.60 -8.16 34.68
N ALA A 224 -13.28 -9.23 33.95
CA ALA A 224 -12.02 -9.32 33.23
C ALA A 224 -11.93 -8.27 32.12
N HIS A 225 -13.01 -8.12 31.33
CA HIS A 225 -13.14 -7.08 30.31
C HIS A 225 -13.01 -5.68 30.90
N ASP A 226 -13.73 -5.36 31.97
CA ASP A 226 -13.68 -4.04 32.60
C ASP A 226 -12.27 -3.69 33.11
N SER A 227 -11.54 -4.69 33.65
CA SER A 227 -10.18 -4.50 34.15
C SER A 227 -9.18 -4.10 33.06
N ILE A 228 -9.31 -4.68 31.86
CA ILE A 228 -8.41 -4.40 30.74
C ILE A 228 -8.89 -3.21 29.91
N LYS A 229 -10.21 -2.96 29.87
CA LYS A 229 -10.82 -1.89 29.07
C LYS A 229 -10.21 -0.54 29.38
N THR A 230 -10.14 -0.19 30.67
CA THR A 230 -9.58 1.11 31.10
C THR A 230 -8.11 1.24 30.68
N LEU A 231 -7.33 0.17 30.86
CA LEU A 231 -5.90 0.12 30.50
C LEU A 231 -5.69 0.29 29.00
N ILE A 232 -6.56 -0.30 28.18
CA ILE A 232 -6.55 -0.18 26.71
C ILE A 232 -6.96 1.24 26.29
N GLU A 233 -8.01 1.80 26.91
CA GLU A 233 -8.53 3.12 26.59
C GLU A 233 -7.57 4.26 26.96
N GLU A 234 -6.69 4.05 27.96
CA GLU A 234 -5.60 4.97 28.34
C GLU A 234 -4.52 5.09 27.26
N GLN A 235 -4.44 4.15 26.31
CA GLN A 235 -3.35 4.13 25.33
C GLN A 235 -3.61 5.07 24.14
N THR A 236 -2.51 5.48 23.51
CA THR A 236 -2.51 6.44 22.39
C THR A 236 -2.18 5.79 21.05
N THR A 237 -1.66 4.55 21.05
CA THR A 237 -1.30 3.80 19.85
C THR A 237 -1.66 2.33 20.01
N PHE A 238 -1.89 1.63 18.88
CA PHE A 238 -2.20 0.21 18.92
C PHE A 238 -1.01 -0.62 19.41
N ASP A 239 0.23 -0.19 19.16
CA ASP A 239 1.43 -0.86 19.69
C ASP A 239 1.43 -0.88 21.22
N LYS A 240 1.06 0.23 21.86
CA LYS A 240 0.87 0.28 23.32
C LYS A 240 -0.29 -0.61 23.78
N VAL A 241 -1.37 -0.70 23.01
CA VAL A 241 -2.45 -1.64 23.30
C VAL A 241 -1.94 -3.08 23.25
N THR A 242 -1.14 -3.45 22.26
CA THR A 242 -0.51 -4.78 22.19
C THR A 242 0.33 -5.05 23.44
N VAL A 243 1.14 -4.08 23.90
CA VAL A 243 1.89 -4.24 25.15
C VAL A 243 0.96 -4.48 26.34
N VAL A 244 -0.13 -3.71 26.45
CA VAL A 244 -1.13 -3.83 27.51
C VAL A 244 -1.85 -5.19 27.46
N THR A 245 -2.29 -5.64 26.30
CA THR A 245 -2.99 -6.94 26.15
C THR A 245 -2.06 -8.09 26.49
N ARG A 246 -0.81 -8.09 26.00
CA ARG A 246 0.17 -9.13 26.33
C ARG A 246 0.53 -9.15 27.81
N ALA A 247 0.69 -7.98 28.44
CA ALA A 247 0.91 -7.87 29.89
C ALA A 247 -0.30 -8.39 30.69
N ALA A 248 -1.52 -8.11 30.23
CA ALA A 248 -2.74 -8.60 30.85
C ALA A 248 -2.84 -10.12 30.79
N GLN A 249 -2.63 -10.73 29.62
CA GLN A 249 -2.62 -12.19 29.47
C GLN A 249 -1.59 -12.85 30.40
N ALA A 250 -0.40 -12.26 30.53
CA ALA A 250 0.61 -12.74 31.46
C ALA A 250 0.18 -12.63 32.94
N ALA A 251 -0.46 -11.53 33.34
CA ALA A 251 -0.95 -11.34 34.71
C ALA A 251 -2.04 -12.36 35.07
N TYR A 252 -3.02 -12.57 34.20
CA TYR A 252 -4.09 -13.55 34.41
C TYR A 252 -3.53 -14.98 34.50
N HIS A 253 -2.58 -15.32 33.63
CA HIS A 253 -1.94 -16.63 33.64
C HIS A 253 -1.21 -16.90 34.96
N GLN A 254 -0.52 -15.91 35.53
CA GLN A 254 0.11 -16.04 36.85
C GLN A 254 -0.88 -16.30 37.99
N HIS A 255 -2.14 -15.93 37.81
CA HIS A 255 -3.23 -16.14 38.76
C HIS A 255 -4.11 -17.35 38.41
N GLY A 256 -3.65 -18.24 37.51
CA GLY A 256 -4.36 -19.47 37.17
C GLY A 256 -5.55 -19.26 36.22
N TRP A 257 -5.52 -18.20 35.40
CA TRP A 257 -6.54 -17.92 34.40
C TRP A 257 -5.93 -17.77 33.01
N PHE A 258 -6.53 -18.42 32.03
CA PHE A 258 -6.25 -18.19 30.62
C PHE A 258 -7.15 -17.06 30.11
N LEU A 259 -6.55 -15.96 29.69
CA LEU A 259 -7.21 -14.82 29.08
C LEU A 259 -6.90 -14.83 27.58
N ASP A 260 -7.89 -15.16 26.76
CA ASP A 260 -7.80 -15.02 25.31
C ASP A 260 -8.44 -13.69 24.90
N ILE A 261 -7.71 -12.96 24.05
CA ILE A 261 -8.11 -11.66 23.54
C ILE A 261 -8.15 -11.79 22.03
N ASP A 262 -9.34 -11.68 21.45
CA ASP A 262 -9.49 -11.63 19.99
C ASP A 262 -8.87 -10.33 19.46
N GLU A 263 -7.61 -10.39 19.06
CA GLU A 263 -6.87 -9.21 18.59
C GLU A 263 -7.46 -8.65 17.29
N ARG A 264 -8.13 -9.48 16.49
CA ARG A 264 -8.78 -9.02 15.26
C ARG A 264 -10.03 -8.21 15.61
N GLU A 265 -10.87 -8.73 16.49
CA GLU A 265 -12.05 -8.01 16.97
C GLU A 265 -11.65 -6.78 17.80
N LEU A 266 -10.56 -6.87 18.57
CA LEU A 266 -9.99 -5.74 19.28
C LEU A 266 -9.48 -4.67 18.32
N ARG A 267 -8.74 -5.03 17.29
CA ARG A 267 -8.30 -4.11 16.23
C ARG A 267 -9.49 -3.50 15.51
N ASN A 268 -10.54 -4.29 15.27
CA ASN A 268 -11.81 -3.82 14.68
C ASN A 268 -12.65 -2.95 15.63
N GLY A 269 -12.53 -3.10 16.95
CA GLY A 269 -13.19 -2.23 17.93
C GLY A 269 -12.38 -0.98 18.26
N LEU A 270 -11.05 -1.11 18.16
CA LEU A 270 -10.06 -0.07 18.40
C LEU A 270 -9.50 0.52 17.10
N ILE A 271 -10.28 0.52 16.01
CA ILE A 271 -9.95 1.21 14.74
C ILE A 271 -9.74 2.72 14.99
N ARG A 272 -9.75 3.23 16.22
CA ARG A 272 -9.62 4.64 16.60
C ARG A 272 -8.19 5.09 16.88
N PHE A 273 -7.17 4.26 16.65
CA PHE A 273 -5.79 4.72 16.68
C PHE A 273 -5.41 5.30 15.32
N PRO A 274 -4.95 6.55 15.22
CA PRO A 274 -4.25 6.97 14.01
C PRO A 274 -3.12 5.96 13.75
N PRO A 275 -2.79 5.65 12.47
CA PRO A 275 -1.59 4.86 12.19
C PRO A 275 -0.44 5.49 12.96
N SER A 276 0.24 4.72 13.83
CA SER A 276 1.29 5.25 14.69
C SER A 276 2.38 5.94 13.86
N LYS A 277 2.59 5.50 12.61
CA LYS A 277 3.29 6.19 11.53
C LYS A 277 2.77 5.79 10.15
N THR A 278 2.68 6.75 9.24
CA THR A 278 2.69 6.45 7.81
C THR A 278 4.12 6.12 7.40
N THR A 279 4.40 4.87 7.03
CA THR A 279 5.69 4.47 6.45
C THR A 279 5.61 4.44 4.92
N PRO A 280 6.73 4.61 4.20
CA PRO A 280 6.76 4.44 2.75
C PRO A 280 6.16 3.11 2.26
N ASP A 281 6.32 2.02 3.03
CA ASP A 281 5.73 0.69 2.73
C ASP A 281 4.20 0.73 2.61
N LEU A 282 3.51 1.59 3.36
CA LEU A 282 2.04 1.68 3.27
C LEU A 282 1.59 2.22 1.90
N TYR A 283 2.38 3.12 1.30
CA TYR A 283 2.12 3.61 -0.06
C TYR A 283 2.40 2.53 -1.10
N ASP A 284 3.39 1.66 -0.87
CA ASP A 284 3.67 0.53 -1.77
C ASP A 284 2.48 -0.43 -1.83
N ARG A 285 1.76 -0.63 -0.72
CA ARG A 285 0.53 -1.44 -0.70
C ARG A 285 -0.58 -0.85 -1.56
N LEU A 286 -0.67 0.48 -1.68
CA LEU A 286 -1.68 1.14 -2.54
C LEU A 286 -1.49 0.81 -4.02
N ARG A 287 -0.31 0.33 -4.43
CA ARG A 287 -0.07 -0.15 -5.80
C ARG A 287 -1.02 -1.26 -6.20
N ALA A 288 -1.56 -2.02 -5.24
CA ALA A 288 -2.57 -3.05 -5.47
C ALA A 288 -3.83 -2.55 -6.18
N TYR A 289 -4.23 -1.29 -5.99
CA TYR A 289 -5.50 -0.78 -6.50
C TYR A 289 -5.48 -0.42 -7.98
N TYR A 290 -6.49 -0.91 -8.70
CA TYR A 290 -6.80 -0.50 -10.08
C TYR A 290 -7.44 0.89 -10.14
N GLU A 291 -8.41 1.18 -9.27
CA GLU A 291 -9.20 2.42 -9.27
C GLU A 291 -8.36 3.62 -8.77
N PRO A 292 -8.04 4.61 -9.64
CA PRO A 292 -7.19 5.75 -9.26
C PRO A 292 -7.77 6.57 -8.10
N THR A 293 -9.08 6.86 -8.14
CA THR A 293 -9.80 7.63 -7.13
C THR A 293 -9.64 7.05 -5.73
N ARG A 294 -9.77 5.72 -5.60
CA ARG A 294 -9.58 5.03 -4.33
C ARG A 294 -8.14 5.11 -3.85
N ALA A 295 -7.19 4.78 -4.72
CA ALA A 295 -5.77 4.83 -4.37
C ALA A 295 -5.35 6.24 -3.91
N GLY A 296 -5.81 7.28 -4.62
CA GLY A 296 -5.54 8.67 -4.25
C GLY A 296 -6.23 9.11 -2.96
N THR A 297 -7.47 8.66 -2.72
CA THR A 297 -8.20 8.93 -1.46
C THR A 297 -7.41 8.41 -0.26
N VAL A 298 -6.96 7.14 -0.33
CA VAL A 298 -6.19 6.51 0.74
C VAL A 298 -4.81 7.17 0.85
N ALA A 299 -4.18 7.55 -0.27
CA ALA A 299 -2.89 8.24 -0.26
C ALA A 299 -2.96 9.60 0.45
N LEU A 300 -3.98 10.43 0.18
CA LEU A 300 -4.17 11.69 0.90
C LEU A 300 -4.45 11.47 2.38
N TYR A 301 -5.23 10.43 2.71
CA TYR A 301 -5.52 10.09 4.10
C TYR A 301 -4.27 9.66 4.87
N LEU A 302 -3.42 8.83 4.27
CA LEU A 302 -2.10 8.47 4.82
C LEU A 302 -1.19 9.71 4.95
N GLY A 303 -1.41 10.73 4.13
CA GLY A 303 -0.81 12.07 4.23
C GLY A 303 -1.51 13.01 5.24
N GLU A 304 -2.32 12.47 6.16
CA GLU A 304 -3.02 13.20 7.23
C GLU A 304 -4.11 14.18 6.76
N ALA A 305 -4.62 14.03 5.54
CA ALA A 305 -5.80 14.77 5.09
C ALA A 305 -7.07 14.21 5.74
N THR A 306 -7.98 15.09 6.17
CA THR A 306 -9.28 14.65 6.69
C THR A 306 -10.20 14.25 5.54
N PRO A 307 -11.18 13.36 5.74
CA PRO A 307 -12.15 12.98 4.71
C PRO A 307 -12.94 14.16 4.15
N GLU A 308 -13.24 15.16 4.98
CA GLU A 308 -13.89 16.38 4.49
C GLU A 308 -12.97 17.20 3.58
N ALA A 309 -11.69 17.34 3.94
CA ALA A 309 -10.71 18.02 3.10
C ALA A 309 -10.44 17.26 1.78
N ILE A 310 -10.38 15.92 1.82
CA ILE A 310 -10.28 15.08 0.63
C ILE A 310 -11.48 15.30 -0.29
N ARG A 311 -12.71 15.28 0.26
CA ARG A 311 -13.94 15.54 -0.50
C ARG A 311 -13.95 16.94 -1.15
N ALA A 312 -13.41 17.94 -0.45
CA ALA A 312 -13.37 19.32 -0.94
C ALA A 312 -12.29 19.56 -2.01
N THR A 313 -11.38 18.60 -2.23
CA THR A 313 -10.30 18.73 -3.21
C THR A 313 -10.87 18.76 -4.63
N THR A 314 -10.45 19.75 -5.40
CA THR A 314 -10.84 19.95 -6.79
C THR A 314 -9.79 19.41 -7.77
N VAL A 315 -10.18 19.26 -9.04
CA VAL A 315 -9.23 18.91 -10.11
C VAL A 315 -8.14 19.97 -10.24
N ASP A 316 -8.46 21.26 -10.05
CA ASP A 316 -7.50 22.35 -10.09
C ASP A 316 -6.45 22.24 -8.97
N ASP A 317 -6.84 21.86 -7.74
CA ASP A 317 -5.87 21.64 -6.64
C ASP A 317 -4.82 20.57 -7.03
N LEU A 318 -5.27 19.48 -7.66
CA LEU A 318 -4.37 18.43 -8.15
C LEU A 318 -3.50 18.92 -9.32
N ALA A 319 -4.04 19.73 -10.22
CA ALA A 319 -3.32 20.28 -11.36
C ALA A 319 -2.24 21.30 -10.91
N GLN A 320 -2.57 22.17 -9.95
CA GLN A 320 -1.63 23.10 -9.34
C GLN A 320 -0.49 22.35 -8.64
N TRP A 321 -0.81 21.31 -7.86
CA TRP A 321 0.21 20.44 -7.25
C TRP A 321 1.05 19.67 -8.26
N HIS A 322 0.46 19.24 -9.38
CA HIS A 322 1.23 18.56 -10.43
C HIS A 322 2.32 19.47 -11.02
N ASN A 323 2.02 20.77 -11.14
CA ASN A 323 2.95 21.77 -11.66
C ASN A 323 3.92 22.30 -10.59
N ASP A 324 3.47 22.43 -9.34
CA ASP A 324 4.29 22.80 -8.18
C ASP A 324 4.06 21.81 -7.03
N PRO A 325 4.97 20.84 -6.81
CA PRO A 325 4.85 19.86 -5.72
C PRO A 325 4.80 20.45 -4.30
N ARG A 326 5.06 21.76 -4.13
CA ARG A 326 4.91 22.46 -2.85
C ARG A 326 3.48 22.90 -2.58
N HIS A 327 2.63 22.97 -3.61
CA HIS A 327 1.23 23.33 -3.45
C HIS A 327 0.52 22.31 -2.54
N PRO A 328 -0.15 22.75 -1.46
CA PRO A 328 -0.81 21.83 -0.54
C PRO A 328 -2.10 21.29 -1.16
N ILE A 329 -2.35 19.98 -1.02
CA ILE A 329 -3.62 19.37 -1.38
C ILE A 329 -4.38 19.04 -0.09
N ALA A 330 -5.67 19.36 -0.05
CA ALA A 330 -6.51 19.15 1.14
C ALA A 330 -5.90 19.81 2.41
N GLY A 331 -5.22 20.94 2.25
CA GLY A 331 -4.54 21.67 3.33
C GLY A 331 -3.26 21.00 3.87
N ARG A 332 -2.75 19.96 3.19
CA ARG A 332 -1.57 19.19 3.62
C ARG A 332 -0.47 19.19 2.56
N HIS A 333 0.77 19.07 3.01
CA HIS A 333 1.87 18.76 2.10
C HIS A 333 1.82 17.29 1.73
N VAL A 334 1.89 16.99 0.43
CA VAL A 334 1.77 15.64 -0.08
C VAL A 334 3.14 14.94 -0.07
N PRO A 335 3.27 13.78 0.61
CA PRO A 335 4.50 12.97 0.55
C PRO A 335 4.84 12.53 -0.87
N VAL A 336 6.12 12.38 -1.18
CA VAL A 336 6.59 11.99 -2.52
C VAL A 336 6.02 10.62 -2.93
N GLU A 337 5.86 9.73 -1.97
CA GLU A 337 5.31 8.38 -2.12
C GLU A 337 3.83 8.39 -2.55
N ALA A 338 3.06 9.43 -2.16
CA ALA A 338 1.66 9.59 -2.57
C ALA A 338 1.52 10.03 -4.04
N ALA A 339 2.60 10.57 -4.62
CA ALA A 339 2.53 11.30 -5.88
C ALA A 339 2.03 10.47 -7.08
N PRO A 340 2.40 9.19 -7.27
CA PRO A 340 1.85 8.38 -8.35
C PRO A 340 0.32 8.25 -8.26
N PHE A 341 -0.23 8.10 -7.06
CA PHE A 341 -1.67 7.89 -6.87
C PHE A 341 -2.46 9.17 -7.18
N LEU A 342 -1.97 10.33 -6.77
CA LEU A 342 -2.64 11.61 -7.08
C LEU A 342 -2.53 11.98 -8.56
N ARG A 343 -1.39 11.68 -9.21
CA ARG A 343 -1.28 11.81 -10.67
C ARG A 343 -2.27 10.90 -11.40
N ALA A 344 -2.45 9.67 -10.92
CA ALA A 344 -3.42 8.75 -11.51
C ALA A 344 -4.85 9.31 -11.42
N VAL A 345 -5.22 9.92 -10.29
CA VAL A 345 -6.53 10.60 -10.13
C VAL A 345 -6.68 11.74 -11.13
N LEU A 346 -5.69 12.64 -11.20
CA LEU A 346 -5.72 13.77 -12.12
C LEU A 346 -5.88 13.31 -13.58
N LEU A 347 -5.11 12.31 -14.00
CA LEU A 347 -5.18 11.73 -15.34
C LEU A 347 -6.53 11.05 -15.62
N ALA A 348 -7.09 10.33 -14.64
CA ALA A 348 -8.41 9.72 -14.77
C ALA A 348 -9.51 10.78 -14.96
N ARG A 349 -9.49 11.84 -14.14
CA ARG A 349 -10.44 12.95 -14.26
C ARG A 349 -10.31 13.70 -15.59
N ALA A 350 -9.10 13.84 -16.11
CA ALA A 350 -8.87 14.41 -17.45
C ALA A 350 -9.48 13.55 -18.57
N VAL A 351 -9.36 12.22 -18.49
CA VAL A 351 -10.00 11.27 -19.44
C VAL A 351 -11.53 11.36 -19.35
N GLU A 352 -12.07 11.57 -18.16
CA GLU A 352 -13.52 11.77 -17.93
C GLU A 352 -14.03 13.15 -18.38
N GLY A 353 -13.14 14.06 -18.79
CA GLY A 353 -13.51 15.42 -19.22
C GLY A 353 -13.92 16.35 -18.07
N ALA A 354 -13.42 16.11 -16.86
CA ALA A 354 -13.72 16.93 -15.70
C ALA A 354 -13.20 18.37 -15.84
N ALA A 355 -14.00 19.34 -15.39
CA ALA A 355 -13.62 20.75 -15.31
C ALA A 355 -12.70 21.02 -14.10
N PRO A 356 -11.96 22.13 -14.06
CA PRO A 356 -11.05 22.44 -12.95
C PRO A 356 -11.73 22.53 -11.58
N ASP A 357 -12.96 23.04 -11.52
CA ASP A 357 -13.77 23.20 -10.33
C ASP A 357 -14.52 21.91 -9.92
N ASP A 358 -14.50 20.87 -10.76
CA ASP A 358 -15.09 19.60 -10.42
C ASP A 358 -14.34 18.94 -9.24
N PRO A 359 -15.02 18.08 -8.45
CA PRO A 359 -14.37 17.29 -7.42
C PRO A 359 -13.30 16.37 -8.05
N ALA A 360 -12.10 16.38 -7.46
CA ALA A 360 -11.06 15.42 -7.83
C ALA A 360 -11.45 13.98 -7.44
N PHE A 361 -12.16 13.84 -6.32
CA PHE A 361 -12.63 12.57 -5.79
C PHE A 361 -14.16 12.50 -5.84
N PRO A 362 -14.74 12.01 -6.95
CA PRO A 362 -16.19 11.99 -7.13
C PRO A 362 -16.87 11.11 -6.08
N GLY A 363 -17.89 11.66 -5.41
CA GLY A 363 -18.66 10.96 -4.38
C GLY A 363 -19.02 11.89 -3.23
N ASN A 364 -19.88 11.39 -2.33
CA ASN A 364 -20.18 12.08 -1.08
C ASN A 364 -19.18 11.65 0.01
N HIS A 365 -19.25 12.29 1.17
CA HIS A 365 -18.43 11.96 2.33
C HIS A 365 -18.47 10.45 2.65
N ARG A 366 -19.64 9.81 2.55
CA ARG A 366 -19.82 8.37 2.76
C ARG A 366 -18.98 7.51 1.81
N ARG A 367 -18.75 7.93 0.56
CA ARG A 367 -17.87 7.21 -0.38
C ARG A 367 -16.41 7.24 0.08
N VAL A 368 -15.91 8.40 0.48
CA VAL A 368 -14.55 8.56 1.04
C VAL A 368 -14.35 7.64 2.24
N LEU A 369 -15.32 7.62 3.18
CA LEU A 369 -15.26 6.72 4.34
C LEU A 369 -15.26 5.24 3.94
N LEU A 370 -16.05 4.88 2.92
CA LEU A 370 -16.13 3.50 2.43
C LEU A 370 -14.80 3.06 1.82
N ASP A 371 -14.18 3.90 0.98
CA ASP A 371 -12.89 3.58 0.37
C ASP A 371 -11.78 3.40 1.42
N LEU A 372 -11.81 4.21 2.47
CA LEU A 372 -10.88 4.12 3.60
C LEU A 372 -11.09 2.86 4.45
N ARG A 373 -12.35 2.51 4.78
CA ARG A 373 -12.66 1.25 5.47
C ARG A 373 -12.24 0.03 4.66
N GLN A 374 -12.51 0.06 3.35
CA GLN A 374 -12.20 -1.05 2.49
C GLN A 374 -10.69 -1.23 2.30
N ALA A 375 -9.93 -0.14 2.28
CA ALA A 375 -8.48 -0.19 2.28
C ALA A 375 -7.88 -0.76 3.56
N ALA A 376 -8.51 -0.53 4.70
CA ALA A 376 -8.13 -1.20 5.94
C ALA A 376 -8.26 -2.73 5.82
N VAL A 377 -9.31 -3.21 5.16
CA VAL A 377 -9.57 -4.65 4.96
C VAL A 377 -8.66 -5.26 3.89
N ASP A 378 -8.57 -4.63 2.71
CA ASP A 378 -7.89 -5.20 1.54
C ASP A 378 -6.36 -5.22 1.69
N LEU A 379 -5.82 -4.18 2.33
CA LEU A 379 -4.38 -3.91 2.37
C LEU A 379 -3.79 -4.01 3.78
N ASP A 380 -4.61 -4.46 4.74
CA ASP A 380 -4.28 -4.52 6.17
C ASP A 380 -3.70 -3.19 6.67
N LEU A 381 -4.29 -2.08 6.20
CA LEU A 381 -3.87 -0.74 6.59
C LEU A 381 -4.55 -0.36 7.91
N ASN A 382 -3.77 0.10 8.89
CA ASN A 382 -4.33 0.63 10.13
C ASN A 382 -4.84 2.08 9.92
N ILE A 383 -5.93 2.21 9.17
CA ILE A 383 -6.57 3.48 8.81
C ILE A 383 -7.49 3.87 9.97
N GLY A 384 -6.95 4.61 10.94
CA GLY A 384 -7.68 4.96 12.16
C GLY A 384 -9.01 5.69 11.92
N GLU A 385 -10.17 5.06 12.11
CA GLU A 385 -11.54 5.58 12.01
C GLU A 385 -11.82 6.88 12.80
N ALA A 386 -10.90 7.33 13.66
CA ALA A 386 -11.06 8.59 14.41
C ALA A 386 -11.10 9.84 13.51
N VAL A 387 -10.46 9.82 12.33
CA VAL A 387 -10.54 10.92 11.36
C VAL A 387 -11.78 10.79 10.46
N LEU A 388 -12.44 9.61 10.48
CA LEU A 388 -13.59 9.29 9.63
C LEU A 388 -14.94 9.74 10.19
N ASN A 389 -15.02 10.11 11.46
CA ASN A 389 -16.26 10.58 12.08
C ASN A 389 -15.98 11.83 12.93
N GLU A 390 -16.09 13.02 12.34
CA GLU A 390 -15.95 14.31 13.05
C GLU A 390 -16.98 14.50 14.18
N THR A 391 -18.05 13.70 14.20
CA THR A 391 -19.12 13.77 15.21
C THR A 391 -18.90 12.89 16.44
N HIS A 392 -17.83 12.10 16.51
CA HIS A 392 -17.60 11.17 17.61
C HIS A 392 -16.34 11.54 18.39
N SER A 393 -16.54 12.32 19.46
CA SER A 393 -15.55 12.60 20.51
C SER A 393 -14.74 11.33 20.88
N ILE A 394 -13.48 11.56 21.26
CA ILE A 394 -12.55 10.58 21.87
C ILE A 394 -13.25 9.73 22.95
N ALA A 395 -14.29 10.26 23.59
CA ALA A 395 -15.15 9.60 24.57
C ALA A 395 -15.97 8.39 24.06
N SER A 396 -15.92 8.06 22.77
CA SER A 396 -16.71 6.95 22.19
C SER A 396 -15.89 5.68 21.90
N ARG A 397 -14.63 5.59 22.33
CA ARG A 397 -13.82 4.35 22.28
C ARG A 397 -14.64 3.23 22.93
N ARG A 398 -14.84 2.12 22.21
CA ARG A 398 -15.54 0.94 22.73
C ARG A 398 -14.65 -0.27 22.52
N VAL A 399 -14.06 -0.74 23.60
CA VAL A 399 -13.49 -2.09 23.69
C VAL A 399 -14.67 -3.06 23.63
N PRO A 400 -14.87 -3.86 22.56
CA PRO A 400 -16.01 -4.75 22.45
C PRO A 400 -15.97 -5.77 23.60
N THR A 401 -17.12 -6.09 24.19
CA THR A 401 -17.20 -7.07 25.29
C THR A 401 -16.91 -8.50 24.82
N SER A 402 -17.07 -8.75 23.51
CA SER A 402 -16.83 -10.03 22.85
C SER A 402 -15.36 -10.41 22.70
N ILE A 403 -14.43 -9.47 22.87
CA ILE A 403 -13.00 -9.75 22.69
C ILE A 403 -12.42 -10.68 23.76
N VAL A 404 -13.05 -10.77 24.93
CA VAL A 404 -12.50 -11.48 26.09
C VAL A 404 -13.12 -12.87 26.18
N LYS A 405 -12.26 -13.88 26.18
CA LYS A 405 -12.59 -15.21 26.67
C LYS A 405 -11.72 -15.50 27.89
N LEU A 406 -12.34 -16.14 28.88
CA LEU A 406 -11.71 -16.40 30.16
C LEU A 406 -11.95 -17.86 30.55
N GLU A 407 -10.87 -18.58 30.81
CA GLU A 407 -10.91 -19.99 31.24
C GLU A 407 -10.03 -20.17 32.47
N ARG A 408 -10.44 -21.02 33.41
CA ARG A 408 -9.64 -21.34 34.59
C ARG A 408 -8.63 -22.41 34.23
N LEU A 409 -7.36 -22.18 34.56
CA LEU A 409 -6.30 -23.18 34.45
C LEU A 409 -6.47 -24.14 35.63
N ALA A 410 -6.68 -25.42 35.31
CA ALA A 410 -6.95 -26.49 36.26
C ALA A 410 -5.76 -26.78 37.19
#